data_AF-F9PTD0-F1
#
_entry.id   AF-F9PTD0-F1
#
_cell.length_a   1.000
_cell.length_b   1.000
_cell.length_c   1.000
_cell.angle_alpha   90.00
_cell.angle_beta   90.00
_cell.angle_gamma   90.00
#
_symmetry.space_group_name_H-M   'P 1'
#
loop_
_entity.id
_entity.type
_entity.pdbx_description
1 polymer ?
#
loop_
_entity_poly.entity_id
_entity_poly.type
_entity_poly.pdbx_seq_one_letter_code
_entity_poly.pdbx_strand_id
1 'polypeptide(L)'
;MDSFGHCSKEVDLAVYDEQYTPYIFRYGTLKFIPIEAVAAVIECKSKITKSDKTKAALKDWCSSIDNLKTGKNSITRIVQGIHYGVKYKKYSSQTSTTPIKIFCHIGKSDFMECGFDITLNAIENRLNIKYNKNILIYLIGS
;
A
#
# COMPACT_ATOMS: atom_id res chain seq x y z
N MET A 1 -0.31 -5.22 6.59
CA MET A 1 -1.23 -5.89 7.54
C MET A 1 -2.11 -4.83 8.17
N ASP A 2 -3.35 -5.17 8.51
CA ASP A 2 -4.27 -4.26 9.18
C ASP A 2 -4.42 -4.55 10.69
N SER A 3 -5.08 -3.64 11.41
CA SER A 3 -5.32 -3.76 12.86
C SER A 3 -6.26 -4.92 13.25
N PHE A 4 -6.88 -5.60 12.28
CA PHE A 4 -7.79 -6.73 12.49
C PHE A 4 -7.16 -8.08 12.17
N GLY A 5 -5.86 -8.11 11.83
CA GLY A 5 -5.12 -9.33 11.51
C GLY A 5 -5.18 -9.75 10.04
N HIS A 6 -5.75 -8.94 9.15
CA HIS A 6 -5.71 -9.22 7.71
C HIS A 6 -4.37 -8.80 7.11
N CYS A 7 -3.88 -9.61 6.17
CA CYS A 7 -2.67 -9.32 5.40
C CYS A 7 -3.02 -9.21 3.92
N SER A 8 -2.40 -8.24 3.24
CA SER A 8 -2.41 -8.20 1.78
C SER A 8 -1.59 -9.36 1.23
N LYS A 9 -1.60 -9.50 -0.09
CA LYS A 9 -0.54 -10.24 -0.77
C LYS A 9 0.82 -9.58 -0.53
N GLU A 10 1.87 -10.36 -0.79
CA GLU A 10 3.24 -9.87 -0.78
C GLU A 10 3.40 -8.68 -1.74
N VAL A 11 4.20 -7.71 -1.31
CA VAL A 11 4.48 -6.47 -2.03
C VAL A 11 5.97 -6.43 -2.30
N ASP A 12 6.36 -6.23 -3.57
CA ASP A 12 7.76 -6.21 -3.97
C ASP A 12 8.54 -5.06 -3.32
N LEU A 13 7.94 -3.87 -3.26
CA LEU A 13 8.51 -2.71 -2.59
C LEU A 13 7.43 -1.87 -1.92
N ALA A 14 7.68 -1.48 -0.67
CA ALA A 14 6.82 -0.57 0.08
C ALA A 14 7.60 0.66 0.51
N VAL A 15 7.00 1.84 0.34
CA VAL A 15 7.49 3.10 0.90
C VAL A 15 6.65 3.39 2.14
N TYR A 16 7.30 3.46 3.29
CA TYR A 16 6.64 3.61 4.58
C TYR A 16 7.48 4.46 5.53
N ASP A 17 6.82 5.05 6.53
CA ASP A 17 7.49 5.85 7.56
C ASP A 17 8.00 4.97 8.70
N GLU A 18 9.32 4.95 8.91
CA GLU A 18 9.95 4.19 10.01
C GLU A 18 9.86 4.91 11.36
N GLN A 19 9.82 6.25 11.39
CA GLN A 19 9.83 7.04 12.63
C GLN A 19 8.48 6.98 13.36
N TYR A 20 7.38 6.80 12.63
CA TYR A 20 6.03 6.62 13.20
C TYR A 20 5.67 5.15 13.48
N THR A 21 6.50 4.19 13.10
CA THR A 21 6.16 2.76 13.14
C THR A 21 7.12 1.98 14.06
N PRO A 22 6.91 2.03 15.38
CA PRO A 22 7.77 1.29 16.32
C PRO A 22 7.67 -0.24 16.21
N TYR A 23 6.73 -0.78 15.43
CA TYR A 23 6.43 -2.22 15.36
C TYR A 23 6.41 -2.75 13.92
N ILE A 24 7.60 -3.01 13.36
CA ILE A 24 7.76 -3.92 12.23
C ILE A 24 7.87 -5.33 12.81
N PHE A 25 6.83 -6.15 12.65
CA PHE A 25 6.96 -7.56 13.01
C PHE A 25 7.85 -8.25 11.99
N ARG A 26 9.00 -8.75 12.44
CA ARG A 26 9.94 -9.50 11.61
C ARG A 26 9.77 -10.98 11.88
N TYR A 27 9.45 -11.74 10.84
CA TYR A 27 9.48 -13.20 10.89
C TYR A 27 10.51 -13.70 9.88
N GLY A 28 11.73 -13.95 10.35
CA GLY A 28 12.87 -14.21 9.48
C GLY A 28 13.18 -13.00 8.58
N THR A 29 13.06 -13.20 7.27
CA THR A 29 13.26 -12.14 6.25
C THR A 29 12.00 -11.33 5.97
N LEU A 30 10.82 -11.79 6.41
CA LEU A 30 9.55 -11.12 6.15
C LEU A 30 9.34 -9.99 7.16
N LYS A 31 8.91 -8.84 6.64
CA LYS A 31 8.51 -7.66 7.43
C LYS A 31 7.02 -7.43 7.25
N PHE A 32 6.27 -7.48 8.35
CA PHE A 32 4.87 -7.08 8.36
C PHE A 32 4.78 -5.62 8.80
N ILE A 33 4.29 -4.78 7.90
CA ILE A 33 4.16 -3.34 8.10
C ILE A 33 2.65 -3.03 8.26
N PRO A 34 2.25 -2.29 9.30
CA PRO A 34 0.90 -1.74 9.41
C PRO A 34 0.57 -0.87 8.20
N ILE A 35 -0.59 -1.07 7.59
CA ILE A 35 -0.98 -0.35 6.36
C ILE A 35 -1.05 1.17 6.56
N GLU A 36 -1.31 1.61 7.79
CA GLU A 36 -1.38 3.02 8.19
C GLU A 36 -0.03 3.75 8.05
N ALA A 37 1.09 3.02 8.10
CA ALA A 37 2.43 3.57 7.92
C ALA A 37 2.88 3.62 6.45
N VAL A 38 2.13 2.98 5.54
CA VAL A 38 2.54 2.80 4.15
C VAL A 38 2.02 3.96 3.30
N ALA A 39 2.94 4.67 2.65
CA ALA A 39 2.64 5.76 1.73
C ALA A 39 2.41 5.24 0.31
N ALA A 40 3.20 4.27 -0.14
CA ALA A 40 3.09 3.67 -1.46
C ALA A 40 3.47 2.19 -1.46
N VAL A 41 2.84 1.43 -2.34
CA VAL A 41 3.12 0.01 -2.61
C VAL A 41 3.38 -0.17 -4.09
N ILE A 42 4.42 -0.93 -4.41
CA ILE A 42 4.89 -1.14 -5.77
C ILE A 42 4.93 -2.63 -6.07
N GLU A 43 4.32 -2.99 -7.20
CA GLU A 43 4.35 -4.33 -7.77
C GLU A 43 5.13 -4.31 -9.10
N CYS A 44 6.05 -5.26 -9.28
CA CYS A 44 6.96 -5.35 -10.39
C CYS A 44 6.75 -6.65 -11.19
N LYS A 45 6.66 -6.55 -12.52
CA LYS A 45 6.62 -7.71 -13.43
C LYS A 45 7.53 -7.52 -14.65
N SER A 46 8.57 -8.35 -14.74
CA SER A 46 9.56 -8.28 -15.83
C SER A 46 9.02 -8.73 -17.18
N LYS A 47 8.20 -9.78 -17.24
CA LYS A 47 7.49 -10.21 -18.46
C LYS A 47 6.04 -10.43 -18.11
N ILE A 48 5.16 -9.67 -18.73
CA ILE A 48 3.72 -9.78 -18.51
C ILE A 48 2.97 -9.73 -19.84
N THR A 49 2.05 -10.66 -20.03
CA THR A 49 1.15 -10.69 -21.18
C THR A 49 -0.23 -10.24 -20.75
N LYS A 50 -0.87 -9.40 -21.57
CA LYS A 50 -2.24 -8.95 -21.32
C LYS A 50 -3.20 -10.10 -21.62
N SER A 51 -3.57 -10.84 -20.58
CA SER A 51 -4.58 -11.89 -20.60
C SER A 51 -5.60 -11.63 -19.48
N ASP A 52 -6.80 -12.20 -19.59
CA ASP A 52 -7.82 -12.04 -18.54
C ASP A 52 -7.36 -12.63 -17.20
N LYS A 53 -6.62 -13.75 -17.25
CA LYS A 53 -6.00 -14.33 -16.06
C LYS A 53 -5.01 -13.36 -15.41
N THR A 54 -4.16 -12.72 -16.21
CA THR A 54 -3.20 -11.72 -15.71
C THR A 54 -3.91 -10.53 -15.09
N LYS A 55 -4.93 -9.99 -15.76
CA LYS A 55 -5.72 -8.85 -15.26
C LYS A 55 -6.44 -9.21 -13.97
N ALA A 56 -7.03 -10.40 -13.89
CA ALA A 56 -7.69 -10.88 -12.67
C ALA A 56 -6.69 -10.98 -11.51
N ALA A 57 -5.49 -11.52 -11.75
CA ALA A 57 -4.45 -11.61 -10.73
C ALA A 57 -3.99 -10.23 -10.22
N LEU A 58 -3.81 -9.25 -11.12
CA LEU A 58 -3.45 -7.88 -10.76
C LEU A 58 -4.58 -7.16 -10.01
N LYS A 59 -5.83 -7.32 -10.45
CA LYS A 59 -7.00 -6.80 -9.72
C LYS A 59 -7.12 -7.40 -8.33
N ASP A 60 -6.91 -8.71 -8.21
CA ASP A 60 -6.95 -9.40 -6.92
C ASP A 60 -5.81 -8.93 -6.00
N TRP A 61 -4.64 -8.61 -6.56
CA TRP A 61 -3.55 -7.97 -5.81
C TRP A 61 -3.95 -6.58 -5.30
N CYS A 62 -4.48 -5.71 -6.15
CA CYS A 62 -4.97 -4.38 -5.74
C CYS A 62 -6.06 -4.49 -4.67
N SER A 63 -7.05 -5.37 -4.89
CA SER A 63 -8.13 -5.65 -3.92
C SER A 63 -7.60 -6.15 -2.58
N SER A 64 -6.51 -6.93 -2.57
CA SER A 64 -5.90 -7.40 -1.31
C SER A 64 -5.37 -6.26 -0.44
N ILE A 65 -4.99 -5.13 -1.06
CA ILE A 65 -4.56 -3.91 -0.38
C ILE A 65 -5.76 -3.04 -0.03
N ASP A 66 -6.69 -2.85 -0.96
CA ASP A 66 -7.88 -2.04 -0.77
C ASP A 66 -8.81 -2.58 0.34
N ASN A 67 -8.78 -3.90 0.57
CA ASN A 67 -9.54 -4.57 1.63
C ASN A 67 -8.92 -4.44 3.03
N LEU A 68 -7.69 -3.91 3.14
CA LEU A 68 -7.06 -3.69 4.44
C LEU A 68 -7.74 -2.51 5.16
N LYS A 69 -8.16 -2.75 6.40
CA LYS A 69 -8.88 -1.74 7.19
C LYS A 69 -7.90 -0.93 8.04
N THR A 70 -7.76 0.34 7.72
CA THR A 70 -7.02 1.28 8.56
C THR A 70 -7.73 1.44 9.91
N GLY A 71 -7.02 1.15 11.00
CA GLY A 71 -7.53 1.36 12.35
C GLY A 71 -7.40 2.84 12.74
N LYS A 72 -8.52 3.57 12.92
CA LYS A 72 -8.49 4.87 13.62
C LYS A 72 -8.16 4.74 15.11
N ASN A 73 -8.25 3.52 15.64
CA ASN A 73 -7.97 3.18 17.03
C ASN A 73 -6.74 2.29 17.06
N SER A 74 -5.59 2.83 16.65
CA SER A 74 -4.34 2.08 16.76
C SER A 74 -4.04 1.83 18.23
N ILE A 75 -3.95 0.55 18.56
CA ILE A 75 -3.42 -0.01 19.80
C ILE A 75 -1.90 0.27 19.82
N THR A 76 -1.50 1.54 19.73
CA THR A 76 -0.10 1.97 19.86
C THR A 76 0.33 2.10 21.33
N ARG A 77 -0.57 1.78 22.27
CA ARG A 77 -0.28 1.64 23.70
C ARG A 77 -0.06 0.16 24.06
N ILE A 78 1.03 -0.43 23.59
CA ILE A 78 1.61 -1.62 24.26
C ILE A 78 2.87 -1.25 25.05
N VAL A 79 3.36 0.00 24.96
CA VAL A 79 4.33 0.55 25.93
C VAL A 79 3.63 1.50 26.87
N GLN A 80 2.93 0.93 27.85
CA GLN A 80 2.84 1.36 29.25
C GLN A 80 1.60 0.74 29.90
N GLY A 81 1.73 -0.54 30.29
CA GLY A 81 0.82 -1.19 31.24
C GLY A 81 -0.56 -1.55 30.68
N ILE A 82 -0.97 -2.79 30.93
CA ILE A 82 -2.35 -3.24 30.78
C ILE A 82 -3.26 -2.28 31.58
N HIS A 83 -4.28 -1.70 30.94
CA HIS A 83 -5.33 -0.97 31.65
C HIS A 83 -6.70 -1.37 31.11
N TYR A 84 -7.44 -2.10 31.95
CA TYR A 84 -8.87 -2.27 31.82
C TYR A 84 -9.56 -0.93 32.09
N GLY A 85 -10.51 -0.57 31.23
CA GLY A 85 -11.58 0.36 31.57
C GLY A 85 -11.34 1.84 31.23
N VAL A 86 -12.42 2.43 30.72
CA VAL A 86 -12.77 3.85 30.69
C VAL A 86 -12.27 4.67 29.47
N LYS A 87 -13.28 5.03 28.65
CA LYS A 87 -13.22 5.98 27.51
C LYS A 87 -12.55 7.30 27.90
N TYR A 88 -11.41 7.65 27.30
CA TYR A 88 -10.89 9.02 27.35
C TYR A 88 -10.24 9.49 26.02
N LYS A 89 -10.80 10.60 25.52
CA LYS A 89 -10.30 11.66 24.62
C LYS A 89 -9.30 11.30 23.49
N LYS A 90 -9.90 11.13 22.31
CA LYS A 90 -9.55 11.55 20.94
C LYS A 90 -8.27 12.41 20.77
N TYR A 91 -7.11 11.75 20.66
CA TYR A 91 -5.96 12.27 19.90
C TYR A 91 -5.67 11.25 18.79
N SER A 92 -6.15 11.54 17.57
CA SER A 92 -5.94 10.69 16.40
C SER A 92 -4.60 11.06 15.76
N SER A 93 -3.55 10.30 16.01
CA SER A 93 -2.21 10.56 15.46
C SER A 93 -1.97 9.96 14.07
N GLN A 94 -2.96 9.32 13.45
CA GLN A 94 -2.85 8.89 12.06
C GLN A 94 -4.22 8.86 11.40
N THR A 95 -4.40 9.70 10.38
CA THR A 95 -5.52 9.59 9.44
C THR A 95 -5.26 8.40 8.53
N SER A 96 -6.26 7.51 8.40
CA SER A 96 -6.34 6.46 7.40
C SER A 96 -5.73 6.89 6.06
N THR A 97 -4.55 6.38 5.72
CA THR A 97 -3.96 6.51 4.39
C THR A 97 -4.18 5.21 3.63
N THR A 98 -4.82 5.30 2.46
CA THR A 98 -4.76 4.23 1.47
C THR A 98 -3.49 4.46 0.66
N PRO A 99 -2.55 3.50 0.60
CA PRO A 99 -1.29 3.73 -0.09
C PRO A 99 -1.49 3.91 -1.60
N ILE A 100 -0.64 4.73 -2.21
CA ILE A 100 -0.57 4.85 -3.67
C ILE A 100 -0.09 3.51 -4.25
N LYS A 101 -0.85 2.94 -5.17
CA LYS A 101 -0.52 1.66 -5.84
C LYS A 101 0.18 1.93 -7.16
N ILE A 102 1.45 1.54 -7.26
CA ILE A 102 2.28 1.72 -8.45
C ILE A 102 2.54 0.35 -9.10
N PHE A 103 2.28 0.24 -10.39
CA PHE A 103 2.63 -0.95 -11.16
C PHE A 103 3.81 -0.70 -12.08
N CYS A 104 4.84 -1.53 -12.01
CA CYS A 104 6.02 -1.47 -12.86
C CYS A 104 6.09 -2.71 -13.76
N HIS A 105 6.18 -2.53 -15.07
CA HIS A 105 6.41 -3.67 -15.96
C HIS A 105 7.22 -3.34 -17.21
N ILE A 106 7.75 -4.38 -17.86
CA ILE A 106 8.36 -4.25 -19.19
C ILE A 106 7.29 -4.59 -20.23
N GLY A 107 7.22 -3.79 -21.30
CA GLY A 107 6.33 -4.02 -22.43
C GLY A 107 5.30 -2.91 -22.67
N LYS A 108 4.49 -3.09 -23.72
CA LYS A 108 3.54 -2.08 -24.23
C LYS A 108 2.12 -2.22 -23.69
N SER A 109 1.83 -3.30 -22.97
CA SER A 109 0.48 -3.59 -22.47
C SER A 109 0.05 -2.57 -21.41
N ASP A 110 -1.22 -2.19 -21.44
CA ASP A 110 -1.81 -1.28 -20.45
C ASP A 110 -2.61 -2.06 -19.40
N PHE A 111 -2.36 -1.78 -18.13
CA PHE A 111 -2.97 -2.41 -16.96
C PHE A 111 -3.65 -1.42 -16.02
N MET A 112 -3.85 -0.16 -16.43
CA MET A 112 -4.47 0.87 -15.58
C MET A 112 -5.86 0.46 -15.06
N GLU A 113 -6.60 -0.32 -15.86
CA GLU A 113 -7.91 -0.89 -15.51
C GLU A 113 -7.88 -1.88 -14.33
N CYS A 114 -6.70 -2.26 -13.84
CA CYS A 114 -6.52 -3.19 -12.72
C CYS A 114 -6.57 -2.51 -11.34
N GLY A 115 -6.80 -1.20 -11.28
CA GLY A 115 -6.95 -0.47 -10.02
C GLY A 115 -5.67 0.18 -9.49
N PHE A 116 -4.62 0.26 -10.32
CA PHE A 116 -3.42 1.02 -9.98
C PHE A 116 -3.66 2.54 -10.10
N ASP A 117 -2.86 3.28 -9.35
CA ASP A 117 -2.85 4.75 -9.32
C ASP A 117 -1.83 5.29 -10.34
N ILE A 118 -0.70 4.60 -10.46
CA ILE A 118 0.40 4.92 -11.38
C ILE A 118 0.84 3.63 -12.08
N THR A 119 1.06 3.68 -13.40
CA THR A 119 1.72 2.61 -14.15
C THR A 119 3.00 3.12 -14.78
N LEU A 120 4.10 2.42 -14.53
CA LEU A 120 5.42 2.64 -15.09
C LEU A 120 5.72 1.49 -16.05
N ASN A 121 5.91 1.79 -17.33
CA ASN A 121 6.24 0.76 -18.31
C ASN A 121 7.51 1.08 -19.11
N ALA A 122 8.47 0.17 -19.04
CA ALA A 122 9.71 0.23 -19.79
C ALA A 122 9.50 -0.41 -21.17
N ILE A 123 9.75 0.38 -22.22
CA ILE A 123 9.73 -0.08 -23.61
C ILE A 123 11.09 0.26 -24.19
N GLU A 124 11.89 -0.76 -24.47
CA GLU A 124 13.28 -0.60 -24.92
C GLU A 124 14.06 0.26 -23.91
N ASN A 125 14.44 1.49 -24.28
CA ASN A 125 15.15 2.45 -23.41
C ASN A 125 14.29 3.65 -23.00
N ARG A 126 12.95 3.55 -23.11
CA ARG A 126 12.03 4.61 -22.72
C ARG A 126 11.17 4.18 -21.54
N LEU A 127 11.17 5.00 -20.49
CA LEU A 127 10.24 4.89 -19.39
C LEU A 127 8.97 5.68 -19.72
N ASN A 128 7.83 5.01 -19.69
CA ASN A 128 6.53 5.62 -19.87
C ASN A 128 5.79 5.63 -18.54
N ILE A 129 5.18 6.77 -18.21
CA ILE A 129 4.47 6.97 -16.95
C ILE A 129 3.03 7.32 -17.27
N LYS A 130 2.11 6.57 -16.67
CA LYS A 130 0.67 6.81 -16.77
C LYS A 130 0.08 6.98 -15.38
N TYR A 131 -0.87 7.89 -15.27
CA TYR A 131 -1.57 8.20 -14.03
C TYR A 131 -3.06 7.97 -14.22
N ASN A 132 -3.72 7.46 -13.17
CA ASN A 132 -5.17 7.37 -13.17
C ASN A 132 -5.74 8.77 -12.95
N LYS A 133 -6.61 9.25 -13.84
CA LYS A 133 -7.16 10.63 -13.80
C LYS A 133 -8.00 10.93 -12.56
N ASN A 134 -8.29 9.94 -11.73
CA ASN A 134 -8.99 10.11 -10.47
C ASN A 134 -8.11 10.70 -9.34
N ILE A 135 -6.80 10.88 -9.57
CA ILE A 135 -5.90 11.50 -8.59
C ILE A 135 -5.65 12.95 -9.00
N LEU A 136 -6.25 13.88 -8.25
CA LEU A 136 -5.87 15.30 -8.25
C LEU A 136 -4.69 15.49 -7.30
N ILE A 137 -3.48 15.64 -7.85
CA ILE A 137 -2.30 16.02 -7.07
C ILE A 137 -2.26 17.54 -6.97
N TYR A 138 -2.62 18.08 -5.81
CA TYR A 138 -2.39 19.49 -5.49
C TYR A 138 -1.03 19.61 -4.80
N LEU A 139 -0.10 20.32 -5.44
CA LEU A 139 1.14 20.74 -4.79
C LEU A 139 0.84 22.01 -3.98
N ILE A 140 0.70 21.87 -2.66
CA ILE A 140 0.70 23.00 -1.74
C ILE A 140 2.14 23.37 -1.43
N GLY A 141 2.66 24.38 -2.14
CA GLY A 141 3.92 25.04 -1.79
C GLY A 141 3.73 25.87 -0.52
N SER A 142 4.65 25.68 0.44
CA SER A 142 4.80 26.54 1.62
C SER A 142 5.57 27.80 1.27
#